data_AF-A0A949PIY4-F1
#
_entry.id   AF-A0A949PIY4-F1
#
_cell.length_a   1.000
_cell.length_b   1.000
_cell.length_c   1.000
_cell.angle_alpha   90.00
_cell.angle_beta   90.00
_cell.angle_gamma   90.00
#
_symmetry.space_group_name_H-M   'P 1'
#
loop_
_entity.id
_entity.type
_entity.pdbx_description
1 polymer ?
#
loop_
_entity_poly.entity_id
_entity_poly.type
_entity_poly.pdbx_seq_one_letter_code
_entity_poly.pdbx_strand_id
1 'polypeptide(L)'
;MRILGISAFYHDSAAALLEDGVIVAAAQEERFTRKKHDPGFPRNAIDYCLEEAGISMVDVDFVAFYDKPFLKFERLLETYLAYAPRGFRSFKTAIPVWMKEKLFQKDFLRKEFQKYDSDFDWQNKLLFTEHHQSHAASAFYPSPFEEAVILTMDGVGEWATTSVAIGRGNKMEMVKEIHFPHSLGLLYSAFTYYTGFRVNSGEYKVMGLAPYGDPKYKDIILDKVIDVKEDGSFRLDMSYFNYCTGLTMTNDKFAQLFGKPVRKSDEDELEQFHMDIAASIQAVTEEVVLRLTRSLAK
;
A
#
# COMPACT_ATOMS: atom_id res chain seq x y z
N MET A 1 11.14 -23.13 -15.07
CA MET A 1 10.33 -22.97 -13.85
C MET A 1 9.35 -21.84 -14.07
N ARG A 2 8.05 -22.09 -13.82
CA ARG A 2 6.94 -21.19 -14.11
C ARG A 2 6.25 -20.77 -12.82
N ILE A 3 6.22 -19.46 -12.57
CA ILE A 3 5.66 -18.89 -11.34
C ILE A 3 4.58 -17.88 -11.70
N LEU A 4 3.38 -18.10 -11.18
CA LEU A 4 2.26 -17.19 -11.31
C LEU A 4 2.12 -16.35 -10.03
N GLY A 5 2.50 -15.08 -10.08
CA GLY A 5 2.23 -14.10 -9.02
C GLY A 5 0.82 -13.52 -9.15
N ILE A 6 0.10 -13.41 -8.03
CA ILE A 6 -1.26 -12.83 -8.01
C ILE A 6 -1.45 -11.82 -6.89
N SER A 7 -2.19 -10.75 -7.21
CA SER A 7 -2.77 -9.81 -6.25
C SER A 7 -4.30 -9.87 -6.33
N ALA A 8 -4.97 -9.88 -5.18
CA ALA A 8 -6.42 -9.99 -5.09
C ALA A 8 -6.97 -9.51 -3.73
N PHE A 9 -8.30 -9.35 -3.66
CA PHE A 9 -9.11 -9.15 -2.45
C PHE A 9 -8.87 -7.85 -1.70
N TYR A 10 -8.37 -6.80 -2.34
CA TYR A 10 -8.34 -5.48 -1.70
C TYR A 10 -8.61 -4.34 -2.68
N HIS A 11 -7.66 -4.09 -3.56
CA HIS A 11 -7.74 -3.25 -4.75
C HIS A 11 -6.61 -3.70 -5.70
N ASP A 12 -6.66 -3.26 -6.94
CA ASP A 12 -5.62 -3.51 -7.95
C ASP A 12 -5.30 -5.00 -8.13
N SER A 13 -6.33 -5.83 -8.25
CA SER A 13 -6.16 -7.24 -8.56
C SER A 13 -5.42 -7.41 -9.88
N ALA A 14 -4.45 -8.32 -9.91
CA ALA A 14 -3.53 -8.50 -11.03
C ALA A 14 -2.91 -9.89 -11.03
N ALA A 15 -2.36 -10.28 -12.19
CA ALA A 15 -1.54 -11.49 -12.35
C ALA A 15 -0.27 -11.17 -13.13
N ALA A 16 0.82 -11.88 -12.81
CA ALA A 16 2.07 -11.85 -13.56
C ALA A 16 2.64 -13.27 -13.64
N LEU A 17 3.00 -13.72 -14.83
CA LEU A 17 3.60 -15.02 -15.08
C LEU A 17 5.07 -14.84 -15.45
N LEU A 18 5.93 -15.55 -14.71
CA LEU A 18 7.36 -15.63 -14.97
C LEU A 18 7.72 -17.03 -15.44
N GLU A 19 8.61 -17.13 -16.42
CA GLU A 19 9.25 -18.35 -16.88
C GLU A 19 10.78 -18.19 -16.81
N ASP A 20 11.42 -18.99 -15.95
CA ASP A 20 12.88 -19.00 -15.74
C ASP A 20 13.48 -17.61 -15.48
N GLY A 21 12.75 -16.81 -14.68
CA GLY A 21 13.15 -15.46 -14.28
C GLY A 21 12.76 -14.36 -15.27
N VAL A 22 12.17 -14.72 -16.42
CA VAL A 22 11.70 -13.76 -17.43
C VAL A 22 10.19 -13.54 -17.26
N ILE A 23 9.76 -12.28 -17.26
CA ILE A 23 8.32 -11.94 -17.26
C ILE A 23 7.76 -12.26 -18.65
N VAL A 24 6.85 -13.22 -18.73
CA VAL A 24 6.18 -13.61 -19.99
C VAL A 24 4.96 -12.73 -20.22
N ALA A 25 4.14 -12.55 -19.19
CA ALA A 25 2.93 -11.75 -19.25
C ALA A 25 2.61 -11.14 -17.89
N ALA A 26 1.99 -9.96 -17.88
CA ALA A 26 1.44 -9.33 -16.68
C ALA A 26 0.25 -8.44 -17.04
N ALA A 27 -0.82 -8.53 -16.26
CA ALA A 27 -2.02 -7.73 -16.49
C ALA A 27 -2.79 -7.41 -15.20
N GLN A 28 -3.48 -6.28 -15.21
CA GLN A 28 -4.41 -5.88 -14.15
C GLN A 28 -5.84 -6.26 -14.53
N GLU A 29 -6.59 -6.80 -13.57
CA GLU A 29 -7.95 -7.32 -13.77
C GLU A 29 -8.92 -6.22 -14.26
N GLU A 30 -8.75 -4.98 -13.76
CA GLU A 30 -9.58 -3.83 -14.15
C GLU A 30 -9.54 -3.52 -15.66
N ARG A 31 -8.48 -3.95 -16.37
CA ARG A 31 -8.37 -3.77 -17.82
C ARG A 31 -9.42 -4.60 -18.56
N PHE A 32 -9.73 -5.78 -18.06
CA PHE A 32 -10.72 -6.71 -18.61
C PHE A 32 -12.13 -6.44 -18.06
N THR A 33 -12.26 -6.29 -16.74
CA THR A 33 -13.59 -6.14 -16.12
C THR A 33 -14.18 -4.74 -16.29
N ARG A 34 -13.33 -3.76 -16.65
CA ARG A 34 -13.67 -2.33 -16.76
C ARG A 34 -14.16 -1.72 -15.43
N LYS A 35 -13.94 -2.43 -14.32
CA LYS A 35 -14.21 -1.95 -12.96
C LYS A 35 -12.92 -1.41 -12.39
N LYS A 36 -12.84 -0.08 -12.24
CA LYS A 36 -11.64 0.58 -11.70
C LYS A 36 -11.33 0.06 -10.30
N HIS A 37 -10.07 -0.28 -10.04
CA HIS A 37 -9.56 -0.87 -8.80
C HIS A 37 -10.27 -2.18 -8.42
N ASP A 38 -10.56 -3.03 -9.40
CA ASP A 38 -11.25 -4.31 -9.17
C ASP A 38 -10.55 -5.10 -8.05
N PRO A 39 -11.25 -5.44 -6.95
CA PRO A 39 -10.68 -6.20 -5.85
C PRO A 39 -10.91 -7.72 -5.98
N GLY A 40 -11.56 -8.16 -7.06
CA GLY A 40 -11.93 -9.56 -7.26
C GLY A 40 -10.74 -10.50 -7.42
N PHE A 41 -11.01 -11.80 -7.52
CA PHE A 41 -9.97 -12.74 -7.96
C PHE A 41 -9.62 -12.44 -9.43
N PRO A 42 -8.32 -12.32 -9.79
CA PRO A 42 -7.88 -11.83 -11.11
C PRO A 42 -8.02 -12.90 -12.20
N ARG A 43 -9.24 -13.39 -12.44
CA ARG A 43 -9.52 -14.49 -13.36
C ARG A 43 -9.08 -14.15 -14.78
N ASN A 44 -9.50 -12.99 -15.30
CA ASN A 44 -9.20 -12.62 -16.67
C ASN A 44 -7.70 -12.34 -16.86
N ALA A 45 -7.03 -11.75 -15.86
CA ALA A 45 -5.60 -11.53 -15.92
C ALA A 45 -4.79 -12.84 -15.86
N ILE A 46 -5.23 -13.84 -15.07
CA ILE A 46 -4.63 -15.18 -15.05
C ILE A 46 -4.83 -15.86 -16.41
N ASP A 47 -6.06 -15.88 -16.92
CA ASP A 47 -6.41 -16.47 -18.22
C ASP A 47 -5.51 -15.90 -19.34
N TYR A 48 -5.39 -14.56 -19.38
CA TYR A 48 -4.50 -13.87 -20.32
C TYR A 48 -3.04 -14.30 -20.18
N CYS A 49 -2.51 -14.39 -18.96
CA CYS A 49 -1.11 -14.79 -18.75
C CYS A 49 -0.84 -16.23 -19.20
N LEU A 50 -1.78 -17.14 -18.95
CA LEU A 50 -1.67 -18.54 -19.39
C LEU A 50 -1.77 -18.66 -20.92
N GLU A 51 -2.69 -17.91 -21.54
CA GLU A 51 -2.86 -17.86 -22.99
C GLU A 51 -1.63 -17.31 -23.71
N GLU A 52 -1.06 -16.18 -23.24
CA GLU A 52 0.14 -15.57 -23.83
C GLU A 52 1.37 -16.51 -23.76
N ALA A 53 1.48 -17.30 -22.70
CA ALA A 53 2.53 -18.31 -22.55
C ALA A 53 2.23 -19.62 -23.31
N GLY A 54 1.02 -19.81 -23.83
CA GLY A 54 0.60 -21.06 -24.48
C GLY A 54 0.60 -22.26 -23.53
N ILE A 55 0.39 -22.04 -22.24
CA ILE A 55 0.39 -23.07 -21.20
C ILE A 55 -0.96 -23.16 -20.49
N SER A 56 -1.12 -24.18 -19.66
CA SER A 56 -2.26 -24.34 -18.77
C SER A 56 -1.85 -24.23 -17.30
N MET A 57 -2.83 -24.16 -16.39
CA MET A 57 -2.55 -24.07 -14.95
C MET A 57 -1.77 -25.27 -14.41
N VAL A 58 -1.89 -26.46 -15.02
CA VAL A 58 -1.15 -27.66 -14.59
C VAL A 58 0.36 -27.52 -14.82
N ASP A 59 0.76 -26.69 -15.79
CA ASP A 59 2.14 -26.41 -16.15
C ASP A 59 2.81 -25.38 -15.23
N VAL A 60 2.04 -24.73 -14.35
CA VAL A 60 2.54 -23.75 -13.38
C VAL A 60 3.14 -24.50 -12.18
N ASP A 61 4.40 -24.22 -11.87
CA ASP A 61 5.12 -24.85 -10.76
C ASP A 61 4.67 -24.26 -9.42
N PHE A 62 4.58 -22.93 -9.32
CA PHE A 62 4.18 -22.23 -8.10
C PHE A 62 3.24 -21.06 -8.37
N VAL A 63 2.37 -20.80 -7.40
CA VAL A 63 1.55 -19.59 -7.31
C VAL A 63 2.00 -18.79 -6.10
N ALA A 64 2.35 -17.52 -6.28
CA ALA A 64 2.75 -16.65 -5.19
C ALA A 64 1.68 -15.59 -4.90
N PHE A 65 1.26 -15.48 -3.63
CA PHE A 65 0.36 -14.44 -3.15
C PHE A 65 1.10 -13.46 -2.22
N TYR A 66 0.88 -12.17 -2.45
CA TYR A 66 1.70 -11.06 -1.94
C TYR A 66 1.52 -10.70 -0.46
N ASP A 67 0.65 -11.37 0.29
CA ASP A 67 0.21 -10.90 1.60
C ASP A 67 -0.08 -12.04 2.59
N LYS A 68 0.26 -11.82 3.88
CA LYS A 68 -0.05 -12.73 4.99
C LYS A 68 -1.23 -12.21 5.82
N PRO A 69 -2.45 -12.74 5.64
CA PRO A 69 -3.66 -12.20 6.28
C PRO A 69 -3.64 -12.21 7.81
N PHE A 70 -2.95 -13.18 8.43
CA PHE A 70 -2.87 -13.26 9.90
C PHE A 70 -2.09 -12.10 10.52
N LEU A 71 -0.98 -11.67 9.91
CA LEU A 71 -0.17 -10.56 10.42
C LEU A 71 -0.93 -9.22 10.32
N LYS A 72 -1.68 -9.01 9.22
CA LYS A 72 -2.57 -7.86 9.10
C LYS A 72 -3.69 -7.86 10.14
N PHE A 73 -4.24 -9.04 10.45
CA PHE A 73 -5.28 -9.18 11.46
C PHE A 73 -4.76 -8.89 12.87
N GLU A 74 -3.56 -9.37 13.20
CA GLU A 74 -2.86 -9.06 14.45
C GLU A 74 -2.70 -7.54 14.62
N ARG A 75 -2.17 -6.84 13.60
CA ARG A 75 -2.07 -5.37 13.62
C ARG A 75 -3.38 -4.69 13.92
N LEU A 76 -4.46 -5.15 13.28
CA LEU A 76 -5.80 -4.58 13.48
C LEU A 76 -6.22 -4.72 14.96
N LEU A 77 -6.05 -5.90 15.55
CA LEU A 77 -6.38 -6.16 16.95
C LEU A 77 -5.53 -5.31 17.90
N GLU A 78 -4.21 -5.30 17.72
CA GLU A 78 -3.30 -4.51 18.55
C GLU A 78 -3.59 -3.03 18.47
N THR A 79 -3.92 -2.52 17.27
CA THR A 79 -4.32 -1.12 17.09
C THR A 79 -5.57 -0.81 17.92
N TYR A 80 -6.61 -1.63 17.86
CA TYR A 80 -7.81 -1.38 18.66
C TYR A 80 -7.59 -1.51 20.17
N LEU A 81 -6.71 -2.42 20.60
CA LEU A 81 -6.33 -2.55 22.00
C LEU A 81 -5.54 -1.32 22.49
N ALA A 82 -4.57 -0.85 21.71
CA ALA A 82 -3.72 0.29 22.06
C ALA A 82 -4.50 1.60 22.22
N TYR A 83 -5.60 1.76 21.48
CA TYR A 83 -6.43 2.97 21.52
C TYR A 83 -7.72 2.80 22.35
N ALA A 84 -7.93 1.66 23.00
CA ALA A 84 -9.10 1.41 23.81
C ALA A 84 -9.27 2.49 24.91
N PRO A 85 -10.50 2.98 25.17
CA PRO A 85 -11.78 2.52 24.62
C PRO A 85 -12.18 3.20 23.29
N ARG A 86 -11.35 4.08 22.72
CA ARG A 86 -11.65 4.75 21.44
C ARG A 86 -11.57 3.75 20.29
N GLY A 87 -12.42 3.92 19.28
CA GLY A 87 -12.43 3.06 18.10
C GLY A 87 -13.33 1.82 18.16
N PHE A 88 -14.08 1.60 19.25
CA PHE A 88 -15.00 0.45 19.37
C PHE A 88 -16.02 0.34 18.22
N ARG A 89 -16.52 1.48 17.71
CA ARG A 89 -17.43 1.48 16.55
C ARG A 89 -16.74 0.92 15.30
N SER A 90 -15.50 1.36 15.03
CA SER A 90 -14.69 0.86 13.91
C SER A 90 -14.39 -0.63 14.09
N PHE A 91 -13.98 -1.04 15.30
CA PHE A 91 -13.76 -2.44 15.67
C PHE A 91 -14.98 -3.32 15.37
N LYS A 92 -16.18 -2.91 15.82
CA LYS A 92 -17.42 -3.66 15.64
C LYS A 92 -17.79 -3.85 14.16
N THR A 93 -17.39 -2.92 13.29
CA THR A 93 -17.61 -3.03 11.84
C THR A 93 -16.53 -3.85 11.15
N ALA A 94 -15.25 -3.65 11.50
CA ALA A 94 -14.12 -4.27 10.80
C ALA A 94 -13.93 -5.74 11.17
N ILE A 95 -14.01 -6.10 12.44
CA ILE A 95 -13.67 -7.44 12.95
C ILE A 95 -14.54 -8.54 12.32
N PRO A 96 -15.88 -8.40 12.18
CA PRO A 96 -16.69 -9.43 11.54
C PRO A 96 -16.30 -9.71 10.08
N VAL A 97 -15.88 -8.69 9.32
CA VAL A 97 -15.43 -8.85 7.93
C VAL A 97 -14.11 -9.63 7.89
N TRP A 98 -13.16 -9.27 8.75
CA TRP A 98 -11.89 -9.98 8.85
C TRP A 98 -12.07 -11.44 9.26
N MET A 99 -12.91 -11.69 10.28
CA MET A 99 -13.19 -13.03 10.78
C MET A 99 -13.93 -13.93 9.80
N LYS A 100 -14.74 -13.37 8.89
CA LYS A 100 -15.56 -14.17 7.95
C LYS A 100 -14.93 -14.31 6.56
N GLU A 101 -14.11 -13.36 6.13
CA GLU A 101 -13.62 -13.30 4.75
C GLU A 101 -12.10 -13.33 4.70
N LYS A 102 -11.42 -12.37 5.34
CA LYS A 102 -9.98 -12.13 5.13
C LYS A 102 -9.10 -13.23 5.70
N LEU A 103 -9.47 -13.81 6.85
CA LEU A 103 -8.72 -14.94 7.43
C LEU A 103 -8.83 -16.24 6.60
N PHE A 104 -9.85 -16.35 5.74
CA PHE A 104 -10.06 -17.50 4.86
C PHE A 104 -9.55 -17.28 3.44
N GLN A 105 -8.70 -16.27 3.20
CA GLN A 105 -8.12 -16.00 1.88
C GLN A 105 -7.42 -17.22 1.28
N LYS A 106 -6.68 -17.99 2.10
CA LYS A 106 -6.02 -19.21 1.64
C LYS A 106 -7.02 -20.25 1.10
N ASP A 107 -8.12 -20.48 1.82
CA ASP A 107 -9.17 -21.39 1.39
C ASP A 107 -9.91 -20.89 0.15
N PHE A 108 -10.10 -19.57 0.03
CA PHE A 108 -10.70 -18.97 -1.15
C PHE A 108 -9.79 -19.14 -2.38
N LEU A 109 -8.50 -18.82 -2.26
CA LEU A 109 -7.51 -19.02 -3.32
C LEU A 109 -7.46 -20.49 -3.76
N ARG A 110 -7.39 -21.41 -2.80
CA ARG A 110 -7.46 -22.85 -3.09
C ARG A 110 -8.70 -23.19 -3.93
N LYS A 111 -9.88 -22.75 -3.53
CA LYS A 111 -11.13 -23.03 -4.26
C LYS A 111 -11.16 -22.41 -5.65
N GLU A 112 -10.57 -21.23 -5.85
CA GLU A 112 -10.47 -20.62 -7.18
C GLU A 112 -9.50 -21.37 -8.08
N PHE A 113 -8.32 -21.76 -7.59
CA PHE A 113 -7.35 -22.55 -8.36
C PHE A 113 -7.85 -23.96 -8.67
N GLN A 114 -8.65 -24.56 -7.77
CA GLN A 114 -9.32 -25.84 -8.03
C GLN A 114 -10.31 -25.81 -9.20
N LYS A 115 -10.75 -24.62 -9.65
CA LYS A 115 -11.57 -24.48 -10.86
C LYS A 115 -10.75 -24.55 -12.15
N TYR A 116 -9.44 -24.32 -12.07
CA TYR A 116 -8.52 -24.46 -13.20
C TYR A 116 -7.90 -25.86 -13.27
N ASP A 117 -7.59 -26.42 -12.11
CA ASP A 117 -7.02 -27.75 -11.94
C ASP A 117 -7.67 -28.41 -10.71
N SER A 118 -8.52 -29.41 -10.93
CA SER A 118 -9.27 -30.07 -9.86
C SER A 118 -8.37 -30.67 -8.77
N ASP A 119 -7.16 -31.08 -9.15
CA ASP A 119 -6.16 -31.71 -8.29
C ASP A 119 -5.06 -30.73 -7.87
N PHE A 120 -5.31 -29.41 -7.96
CA PHE A 120 -4.35 -28.37 -7.62
C PHE A 120 -3.76 -28.59 -6.21
N ASP A 121 -2.47 -28.94 -6.18
CA ASP A 121 -1.69 -29.17 -4.96
C ASP A 121 -1.32 -27.84 -4.28
N TRP A 122 -2.32 -27.20 -3.69
CA TRP A 122 -2.17 -25.93 -2.98
C TRP A 122 -1.19 -26.02 -1.80
N GLN A 123 -0.93 -27.20 -1.24
CA GLN A 123 -0.02 -27.33 -0.09
C GLN A 123 1.42 -27.08 -0.50
N ASN A 124 1.80 -27.53 -1.69
CA ASN A 124 3.17 -27.39 -2.20
C ASN A 124 3.32 -26.28 -3.25
N LYS A 125 2.23 -25.92 -3.97
CA LYS A 125 2.27 -24.91 -5.03
C LYS A 125 1.90 -23.49 -4.58
N LEU A 126 1.07 -23.32 -3.55
CA LEU A 126 0.62 -21.98 -3.13
C LEU A 126 1.52 -21.38 -2.05
N LEU A 127 2.30 -20.37 -2.44
CA LEU A 127 3.27 -19.66 -1.62
C LEU A 127 2.72 -18.30 -1.17
N PHE A 128 3.12 -17.86 0.01
CA PHE A 128 2.76 -16.57 0.58
C PHE A 128 4.02 -15.78 0.93
N THR A 129 4.11 -14.54 0.47
CA THR A 129 5.18 -13.59 0.78
C THR A 129 4.65 -12.46 1.65
N GLU A 130 5.56 -11.60 2.13
CA GLU A 130 5.16 -10.35 2.80
C GLU A 130 4.92 -9.25 1.76
N HIS A 131 4.04 -8.30 2.08
CA HIS A 131 3.62 -7.23 1.17
C HIS A 131 4.79 -6.35 0.74
N HIS A 132 5.56 -5.85 1.72
CA HIS A 132 6.75 -5.03 1.46
C HIS A 132 7.87 -5.82 0.79
N GLN A 133 8.01 -7.11 1.11
CA GLN A 133 8.95 -7.98 0.42
C GLN A 133 8.59 -8.11 -1.07
N SER A 134 7.29 -8.21 -1.38
CA SER A 134 6.79 -8.29 -2.76
C SER A 134 7.06 -6.99 -3.53
N HIS A 135 6.89 -5.83 -2.90
CA HIS A 135 7.27 -4.53 -3.46
C HIS A 135 8.79 -4.40 -3.70
N ALA A 136 9.60 -4.84 -2.73
CA ALA A 136 11.05 -4.78 -2.87
C ALA A 136 11.54 -5.71 -3.99
N ALA A 137 10.97 -6.93 -4.08
CA ALA A 137 11.27 -7.90 -5.12
C ALA A 137 10.90 -7.40 -6.53
N SER A 138 9.74 -6.76 -6.68
CA SER A 138 9.29 -6.22 -7.97
C SER A 138 10.12 -5.03 -8.46
N ALA A 139 10.83 -4.35 -7.56
CA ALA A 139 11.80 -3.31 -7.91
C ALA A 139 13.19 -3.89 -8.20
N PHE A 140 13.69 -4.81 -7.37
CA PHE A 140 15.07 -5.29 -7.42
C PHE A 140 15.32 -6.28 -8.56
N TYR A 141 14.55 -7.37 -8.64
CA TYR A 141 14.83 -8.45 -9.59
C TYR A 141 14.74 -8.05 -11.08
N PRO A 142 13.86 -7.14 -11.53
CA PRO A 142 13.89 -6.66 -12.91
C PRO A 142 14.86 -5.48 -13.12
N SER A 143 15.52 -4.98 -12.06
CA SER A 143 16.50 -3.91 -12.19
C SER A 143 17.81 -4.41 -12.83
N PRO A 144 18.62 -3.52 -13.44
CA PRO A 144 19.90 -3.90 -14.01
C PRO A 144 21.02 -4.08 -12.96
N PHE A 145 20.69 -4.03 -11.67
CA PHE A 145 21.68 -4.02 -10.58
C PHE A 145 21.82 -5.39 -9.93
N GLU A 146 23.05 -5.89 -9.85
CA GLU A 146 23.38 -7.12 -9.11
C GLU A 146 23.34 -6.90 -7.59
N GLU A 147 23.60 -5.68 -7.13
CA GLU A 147 23.51 -5.29 -5.72
C GLU A 147 22.86 -3.91 -5.61
N ALA A 148 21.85 -3.78 -4.74
CA ALA A 148 21.15 -2.53 -4.53
C ALA A 148 20.54 -2.42 -3.13
N VAL A 149 20.49 -1.19 -2.61
CA VAL A 149 19.61 -0.84 -1.50
C VAL A 149 18.23 -0.53 -2.07
N ILE A 150 17.20 -1.12 -1.49
CA ILE A 150 15.82 -1.03 -1.96
C ILE A 150 15.01 -0.31 -0.88
N LEU A 151 14.40 0.82 -1.23
CA LEU A 151 13.53 1.57 -0.34
C LEU A 151 12.08 1.45 -0.82
N THR A 152 11.23 0.83 0.00
CA THR A 152 9.79 0.74 -0.23
C THR A 152 9.08 1.69 0.71
N MET A 153 8.21 2.56 0.19
CA MET A 153 7.36 3.46 0.96
C MET A 153 5.92 3.26 0.50
N ASP A 154 5.04 2.90 1.43
CA ASP A 154 3.64 2.56 1.14
C ASP A 154 2.71 3.15 2.21
N GLY A 155 1.40 3.06 1.99
CA GLY A 155 0.39 3.36 2.99
C GLY A 155 0.55 2.46 4.21
N VAL A 156 0.31 1.15 4.04
CA VAL A 156 0.52 0.14 5.08
C VAL A 156 0.50 -1.28 4.49
N GLY A 157 1.51 -2.09 4.80
CA GLY A 157 1.51 -3.54 4.56
C GLY A 157 0.87 -4.31 5.73
N GLU A 158 1.55 -5.37 6.18
CA GLU A 158 1.24 -6.10 7.41
C GLU A 158 1.45 -5.20 8.63
N TRP A 159 2.64 -4.61 8.73
CA TRP A 159 3.04 -3.66 9.78
C TRP A 159 3.88 -2.53 9.21
N ALA A 160 4.80 -2.85 8.31
CA ALA A 160 5.64 -1.88 7.64
C ALA A 160 4.82 -0.85 6.84
N THR A 161 5.32 0.37 6.87
CA THR A 161 4.86 1.52 6.06
C THR A 161 6.02 2.09 5.25
N THR A 162 7.24 1.86 5.73
CA THR A 162 8.48 2.09 5.00
C THR A 162 9.44 0.96 5.36
N SER A 163 10.11 0.38 4.37
CA SER A 163 11.07 -0.70 4.59
C SER A 163 12.30 -0.50 3.71
N VAL A 164 13.44 -0.94 4.24
CA VAL A 164 14.73 -0.96 3.55
C VAL A 164 15.17 -2.40 3.42
N ALA A 165 15.54 -2.80 2.21
CA ALA A 165 16.12 -4.10 1.93
C ALA A 165 17.48 -3.97 1.24
N ILE A 166 18.33 -4.98 1.38
CA ILE A 166 19.58 -5.13 0.63
C ILE A 166 19.40 -6.31 -0.31
N GLY A 167 19.42 -6.03 -1.62
CA GLY A 167 19.40 -7.04 -2.68
C GLY A 167 20.82 -7.37 -3.14
N ARG A 168 21.14 -8.65 -3.29
CA ARG A 168 22.41 -9.17 -3.83
C ARG A 168 22.16 -10.44 -4.64
N GLY A 169 22.34 -10.37 -5.96
CA GLY A 169 22.04 -11.45 -6.89
C GLY A 169 20.59 -11.93 -6.72
N ASN A 170 20.43 -13.18 -6.28
CA ASN A 170 19.11 -13.79 -6.02
C ASN A 170 18.65 -13.73 -4.56
N LYS A 171 19.32 -12.94 -3.71
CA LYS A 171 18.99 -12.79 -2.29
C LYS A 171 18.52 -11.38 -2.00
N MET A 172 17.59 -11.27 -1.05
CA MET A 172 17.10 -10.01 -0.54
C MET A 172 16.87 -10.13 0.96
N GLU A 173 17.41 -9.19 1.72
CA GLU A 173 17.30 -9.12 3.17
C GLU A 173 16.61 -7.83 3.59
N MET A 174 15.52 -7.93 4.36
CA MET A 174 14.86 -6.76 4.97
C MET A 174 15.66 -6.31 6.19
N VAL A 175 16.18 -5.08 6.20
CA VAL A 175 17.15 -4.62 7.22
C VAL A 175 16.63 -3.52 8.14
N LYS A 176 15.65 -2.72 7.70
CA LYS A 176 15.04 -1.65 8.52
C LYS A 176 13.59 -1.44 8.14
N GLU A 177 12.77 -1.04 9.10
CA GLU A 177 11.37 -0.71 8.88
C GLU A 177 10.92 0.47 9.76
N ILE A 178 9.97 1.25 9.23
CA ILE A 178 9.08 2.10 10.00
C ILE A 178 7.72 1.41 9.99
N HIS A 179 7.10 1.31 11.16
CA HIS A 179 5.83 0.60 11.34
C HIS A 179 4.65 1.55 11.47
N PHE A 180 3.49 1.04 11.10
CA PHE A 180 2.20 1.61 11.41
C PHE A 180 2.13 1.95 12.92
N PRO A 181 1.60 3.13 13.31
CA PRO A 181 0.81 4.06 12.50
C PRO A 181 1.61 5.14 11.76
N HIS A 182 2.94 5.15 11.86
CA HIS A 182 3.75 6.19 11.25
C HIS A 182 3.99 5.85 9.78
N SER A 183 3.32 6.57 8.87
CA SER A 183 3.40 6.31 7.43
C SER A 183 3.44 7.61 6.64
N LEU A 184 4.41 7.74 5.75
CA LEU A 184 4.47 8.87 4.81
C LEU A 184 3.31 8.80 3.81
N GLY A 185 2.91 7.59 3.39
CA GLY A 185 1.75 7.36 2.56
C GLY A 185 0.45 7.79 3.24
N LEU A 186 0.21 7.37 4.50
CA LEU A 186 -1.00 7.77 5.23
C LEU A 186 -1.00 9.26 5.60
N LEU A 187 0.18 9.86 5.80
CA LEU A 187 0.31 11.31 5.93
C LEU A 187 -0.20 11.99 4.64
N TYR A 188 0.28 11.57 3.47
CA TYR A 188 -0.15 12.13 2.19
C TYR A 188 -1.66 11.89 1.93
N SER A 189 -2.17 10.71 2.26
CA SER A 189 -3.61 10.39 2.19
C SER A 189 -4.45 11.23 3.16
N ALA A 190 -3.91 11.64 4.31
CA ALA A 190 -4.60 12.56 5.22
C ALA A 190 -4.79 13.96 4.61
N PHE A 191 -3.78 14.47 3.91
CA PHE A 191 -3.92 15.73 3.15
C PHE A 191 -4.80 15.57 1.91
N THR A 192 -4.78 14.39 1.27
CA THR A 192 -5.70 14.02 0.18
C THR A 192 -7.15 14.08 0.66
N TYR A 193 -7.43 13.47 1.81
CA TYR A 193 -8.73 13.55 2.46
C TYR A 193 -9.10 15.00 2.82
N TYR A 194 -8.17 15.76 3.42
CA TYR A 194 -8.41 17.13 3.87
C TYR A 194 -8.76 18.09 2.72
N THR A 195 -8.13 17.91 1.56
CA THR A 195 -8.44 18.66 0.32
C THR A 195 -9.68 18.14 -0.42
N GLY A 196 -10.41 17.19 0.17
CA GLY A 196 -11.66 16.66 -0.33
C GLY A 196 -11.50 15.64 -1.45
N PHE A 197 -10.30 15.10 -1.68
CA PHE A 197 -10.10 14.02 -2.63
C PHE A 197 -10.31 12.65 -1.98
N ARG A 198 -10.65 11.66 -2.81
CA ARG A 198 -10.90 10.29 -2.36
C ARG A 198 -9.58 9.58 -2.06
N VAL A 199 -9.40 9.16 -0.81
CA VAL A 199 -8.25 8.35 -0.36
C VAL A 199 -8.13 7.05 -1.17
N ASN A 200 -6.89 6.58 -1.38
CA ASN A 200 -6.50 5.42 -2.20
C ASN A 200 -6.83 5.56 -3.70
N SER A 201 -6.99 6.79 -4.18
CA SER A 201 -7.31 7.06 -5.59
C SER A 201 -7.11 8.51 -6.02
N GLY A 202 -6.97 9.44 -5.06
CA GLY A 202 -6.96 10.88 -5.27
C GLY A 202 -5.62 11.52 -4.95
N GLU A 203 -4.67 10.76 -4.42
CA GLU A 203 -3.33 11.22 -4.03
C GLU A 203 -2.62 11.89 -5.22
N TYR A 204 -2.72 11.30 -6.41
CA TYR A 204 -2.14 11.90 -7.62
C TYR A 204 -2.75 13.27 -7.98
N LYS A 205 -3.99 13.56 -7.56
CA LYS A 205 -4.62 14.87 -7.77
C LYS A 205 -4.04 15.92 -6.85
N VAL A 206 -3.68 15.56 -5.62
CA VAL A 206 -2.96 16.47 -4.71
C VAL A 206 -1.59 16.79 -5.29
N MET A 207 -0.86 15.78 -5.77
CA MET A 207 0.40 15.99 -6.46
C MET A 207 0.24 16.89 -7.69
N GLY A 208 -0.81 16.67 -8.49
CA GLY A 208 -1.12 17.51 -9.65
C GLY A 208 -1.59 18.92 -9.30
N LEU A 209 -2.12 19.14 -8.09
CA LEU A 209 -2.55 20.43 -7.56
C LEU A 209 -1.37 21.23 -6.98
N ALA A 210 -0.33 20.55 -6.51
CA ALA A 210 0.82 21.15 -5.84
C ALA A 210 1.52 22.27 -6.65
N PRO A 211 1.72 22.18 -7.98
CA PRO A 211 2.37 23.24 -8.76
C PRO A 211 1.60 24.57 -8.83
N TYR A 212 0.32 24.57 -8.42
CA TYR A 212 -0.53 25.77 -8.42
C TYR A 212 -0.51 26.52 -7.07
N GLY A 213 0.23 26.02 -6.09
CA GLY A 213 0.30 26.58 -4.75
C GLY A 213 1.70 26.98 -4.33
N ASP A 214 1.75 27.75 -3.25
CA ASP A 214 2.98 28.04 -2.52
C ASP A 214 3.07 27.13 -1.28
N PRO A 215 4.24 26.58 -0.92
CA PRO A 215 4.41 25.68 0.22
C PRO A 215 4.40 26.41 1.60
N LYS A 216 3.41 27.28 1.82
CA LYS A 216 3.28 28.17 2.99
C LYS A 216 3.14 27.44 4.33
N TYR A 217 2.67 26.20 4.31
CA TYR A 217 2.42 25.39 5.51
C TYR A 217 3.50 24.34 5.77
N LYS A 218 4.56 24.30 4.93
CA LYS A 218 5.65 23.32 5.05
C LYS A 218 6.24 23.30 6.47
N ASP A 219 6.61 24.47 6.99
CA ASP A 219 7.27 24.59 8.29
C ASP A 219 6.34 24.14 9.43
N ILE A 220 5.05 24.52 9.36
CA ILE A 220 4.05 24.08 10.35
C ILE A 220 3.90 22.55 10.35
N ILE A 221 3.94 21.91 9.18
CA ILE A 221 3.88 20.45 9.06
C ILE A 221 5.12 19.81 9.71
N LEU A 222 6.32 20.31 9.39
CA LEU A 222 7.60 19.80 9.95
C LEU A 222 7.75 20.08 11.45
N ASP A 223 7.13 21.13 11.98
CA ASP A 223 7.23 21.49 13.39
C ASP A 223 6.19 20.80 14.27
N LYS A 224 5.01 20.48 13.71
CA LYS A 224 3.84 20.06 14.50
C LYS A 224 3.30 18.68 14.14
N VAL A 225 3.37 18.27 12.87
CA VAL A 225 2.65 17.10 12.38
C VAL A 225 3.56 15.88 12.24
N ILE A 226 4.79 16.10 11.77
CA ILE A 226 5.79 15.05 11.54
C ILE A 226 7.14 15.46 12.14
N ASP A 227 7.70 14.59 12.97
CA ASP A 227 9.04 14.72 13.52
C ASP A 227 10.02 13.94 12.63
N VAL A 228 10.75 14.64 11.75
CA VAL A 228 11.70 14.07 10.79
C VAL A 228 13.13 14.23 11.29
N LYS A 229 13.85 13.12 11.42
CA LYS A 229 15.24 13.07 11.86
C LYS A 229 16.21 13.37 10.72
N GLU A 230 17.49 13.55 11.06
CA GLU A 230 18.56 13.83 10.09
C GLU A 230 18.73 12.69 9.07
N ASP A 231 18.54 11.45 9.51
CA ASP A 231 18.64 10.25 8.67
C ASP A 231 17.36 9.99 7.83
N GLY A 232 16.36 10.88 7.95
CA GLY A 232 15.07 10.76 7.28
C GLY A 232 14.05 9.88 7.98
N SER A 233 14.44 9.16 9.06
CA SER A 233 13.46 8.45 9.89
C SER A 233 12.47 9.44 10.50
N PHE A 234 11.22 9.02 10.71
CA PHE A 234 10.18 9.93 11.14
C PHE A 234 9.14 9.28 12.05
N ARG A 235 8.45 10.13 12.83
CA ARG A 235 7.23 9.78 13.54
C ARG A 235 6.18 10.86 13.33
N LEU A 236 4.92 10.44 13.29
CA LEU A 236 3.78 11.35 13.18
C LEU A 236 3.22 11.66 14.57
N ASP A 237 2.81 12.91 14.81
CA ASP A 237 1.96 13.24 15.95
C ASP A 237 0.55 12.71 15.68
N MET A 238 0.27 11.54 16.26
CA MET A 238 -0.99 10.82 16.07
C MET A 238 -2.23 11.58 16.56
N SER A 239 -2.08 12.64 17.35
CA SER A 239 -3.21 13.43 17.83
C SER A 239 -3.93 14.23 16.74
N TYR A 240 -3.35 14.38 15.55
CA TYR A 240 -3.99 15.03 14.39
C TYR A 240 -4.76 14.06 13.49
N PHE A 241 -4.67 12.76 13.73
CA PHE A 241 -5.17 11.74 12.82
C PHE A 241 -6.24 10.85 13.46
N ASN A 242 -7.15 10.35 12.63
CA ASN A 242 -8.22 9.45 13.02
C ASN A 242 -8.08 8.05 12.42
N TYR A 243 -7.20 7.81 11.44
CA TYR A 243 -7.19 6.54 10.69
C TYR A 243 -6.87 5.28 11.53
N CYS A 244 -6.34 5.42 12.76
CA CYS A 244 -6.17 4.29 13.68
C CYS A 244 -7.49 3.83 14.33
N THR A 245 -8.50 4.69 14.45
CA THR A 245 -9.69 4.43 15.29
C THR A 245 -11.02 4.91 14.71
N GLY A 246 -10.97 5.90 13.82
CA GLY A 246 -12.12 6.54 13.20
C GLY A 246 -12.41 6.04 11.80
N LEU A 247 -13.33 6.73 11.14
CA LEU A 247 -13.73 6.49 9.74
C LEU A 247 -13.24 7.62 8.82
N THR A 248 -12.42 8.54 9.35
CA THR A 248 -11.84 9.69 8.65
C THR A 248 -10.33 9.65 8.80
N MET A 249 -9.60 10.37 7.93
CA MET A 249 -8.14 10.44 8.05
C MET A 249 -7.68 11.45 9.10
N THR A 250 -8.36 12.60 9.17
CA THR A 250 -8.02 13.74 10.04
C THR A 250 -9.14 14.05 11.04
N ASN A 251 -8.88 14.98 11.97
CA ASN A 251 -9.81 15.41 13.01
C ASN A 251 -9.83 16.94 13.19
N ASP A 252 -10.60 17.43 14.17
CA ASP A 252 -10.76 18.87 14.42
C ASP A 252 -9.43 19.57 14.78
N LYS A 253 -8.50 18.88 15.44
CA LYS A 253 -7.17 19.42 15.74
C LYS A 253 -6.40 19.70 14.45
N PHE A 254 -6.52 18.83 13.44
CA PHE A 254 -5.95 19.03 12.11
C PHE A 254 -6.60 20.24 11.41
N ALA A 255 -7.93 20.32 11.42
CA ALA A 255 -8.66 21.45 10.83
C ALA A 255 -8.30 22.79 11.49
N GLN A 256 -8.17 22.81 12.82
CA GLN A 256 -7.75 23.99 13.59
C GLN A 256 -6.32 24.42 13.27
N LEU A 257 -5.41 23.47 13.03
CA LEU A 257 -4.01 23.77 12.69
C LEU A 257 -3.89 24.57 11.39
N PHE A 258 -4.66 24.21 10.36
CA PHE A 258 -4.61 24.86 9.05
C PHE A 258 -5.69 25.95 8.86
N GLY A 259 -6.63 26.08 9.79
CA GLY A 259 -7.62 27.15 9.83
C GLY A 259 -8.85 26.95 8.93
N LYS A 260 -9.00 25.77 8.29
CA LYS A 260 -10.19 25.41 7.50
C LYS A 260 -10.68 24.00 7.82
N PRO A 261 -11.98 23.71 7.67
CA PRO A 261 -12.49 22.34 7.74
C PRO A 261 -12.01 21.51 6.54
N VAL A 262 -12.25 20.19 6.58
CA VAL A 262 -12.09 19.32 5.41
C VAL A 262 -12.99 19.82 4.28
N ARG A 263 -12.43 19.95 3.07
CA ARG A 263 -13.19 20.36 1.89
C ARG A 263 -14.22 19.30 1.51
N LYS A 264 -15.46 19.71 1.28
CA LYS A 264 -16.51 18.86 0.71
C LYS A 264 -16.47 18.93 -0.80
N SER A 265 -16.13 17.83 -1.46
CA SER A 265 -15.85 17.84 -2.90
C SER A 265 -17.04 18.20 -3.80
N ASP A 266 -18.25 18.00 -3.29
CA ASP A 266 -19.54 18.19 -3.94
C ASP A 266 -20.16 19.58 -3.69
N GLU A 267 -19.74 20.27 -2.63
CA GLU A 267 -20.26 21.59 -2.25
C GLU A 267 -19.22 22.71 -2.45
N ASP A 268 -17.95 22.43 -2.19
CA ASP A 268 -16.89 23.44 -2.09
C ASP A 268 -16.00 23.48 -3.34
N GLU A 269 -15.69 24.69 -3.80
CA GLU A 269 -14.69 24.92 -4.84
C GLU A 269 -13.26 24.71 -4.32
N LEU A 270 -12.34 24.46 -5.25
CA LEU A 270 -10.90 24.44 -4.95
C LEU A 270 -10.37 25.88 -4.92
N GLU A 271 -10.10 26.38 -3.72
CA GLU A 271 -9.43 27.66 -3.51
C GLU A 271 -7.88 27.55 -3.51
N GLN A 272 -7.21 28.71 -3.60
CA GLN A 272 -5.75 28.84 -3.44
C GLN A 272 -5.23 28.19 -2.16
N PHE A 273 -6.00 28.24 -1.07
CA PHE A 273 -5.66 27.57 0.18
C PHE A 273 -5.37 26.06 -0.02
N HIS A 274 -6.20 25.36 -0.80
CA HIS A 274 -6.02 23.93 -1.04
C HIS A 274 -4.79 23.65 -1.90
N MET A 275 -4.47 24.56 -2.83
CA MET A 275 -3.26 24.49 -3.63
C MET A 275 -2.02 24.68 -2.76
N ASP A 276 -2.03 25.67 -1.86
CA ASP A 276 -0.94 25.93 -0.92
C ASP A 276 -0.73 24.75 0.06
N ILE A 277 -1.82 24.12 0.51
CA ILE A 277 -1.78 22.88 1.30
C ILE A 277 -1.14 21.75 0.49
N ALA A 278 -1.56 21.54 -0.76
CA ALA A 278 -1.02 20.52 -1.65
C ALA A 278 0.48 20.73 -1.92
N ALA A 279 0.89 21.97 -2.22
CA ALA A 279 2.29 22.36 -2.40
C ALA A 279 3.11 22.08 -1.14
N SER A 280 2.56 22.40 0.04
CA SER A 280 3.23 22.20 1.31
C SER A 280 3.47 20.73 1.63
N ILE A 281 2.45 19.87 1.50
CA ILE A 281 2.62 18.44 1.77
C ILE A 281 3.52 17.76 0.75
N GLN A 282 3.47 18.18 -0.53
CA GLN A 282 4.36 17.70 -1.56
C GLN A 282 5.82 18.01 -1.20
N ALA A 283 6.12 19.25 -0.82
CA ALA A 283 7.47 19.67 -0.42
C ALA A 283 7.98 18.94 0.83
N VAL A 284 7.13 18.69 1.82
CA VAL A 284 7.49 17.88 3.01
C VAL A 284 7.79 16.44 2.61
N THR A 285 6.98 15.85 1.75
CA THR A 285 7.15 14.47 1.29
C THR A 285 8.48 14.32 0.56
N GLU A 286 8.78 15.21 -0.39
CA GLU A 286 10.05 15.25 -1.10
C GLU A 286 11.25 15.38 -0.17
N GLU A 287 11.14 16.25 0.85
CA GLU A 287 12.20 16.43 1.83
C GLU A 287 12.49 15.15 2.64
N VAL A 288 11.44 14.47 3.12
CA VAL A 288 11.59 13.20 3.85
C VAL A 288 12.22 12.13 2.95
N VAL A 289 11.74 11.97 1.72
CA VAL A 289 12.26 11.00 0.76
C VAL A 289 13.74 11.27 0.44
N LEU A 290 14.10 12.54 0.23
CA LEU A 290 15.48 12.94 -0.04
C LEU A 290 16.41 12.68 1.17
N ARG A 291 15.94 12.88 2.41
CA ARG A 291 16.72 12.56 3.61
C ARG A 291 16.93 11.05 3.75
N LEU A 292 15.88 10.25 3.60
CA LEU A 292 15.96 8.79 3.63
C LEU A 292 16.96 8.26 2.60
N THR A 293 16.80 8.67 1.34
CA THR A 293 17.66 8.20 0.24
C THR A 293 19.12 8.64 0.42
N ARG A 294 19.39 9.88 0.84
CA ARG A 294 20.76 10.35 1.13
C ARG A 294 21.40 9.64 2.33
N SER A 295 20.61 9.26 3.33
CA SER A 295 21.08 8.52 4.50
C SER A 295 21.46 7.09 4.12
N LEU A 296 20.63 6.43 3.31
CA LEU A 296 20.84 5.06 2.85
C LEU A 296 21.97 4.90 1.83
N ALA A 297 22.34 5.98 1.12
CA ALA A 297 23.43 5.97 0.17
C ALA A 297 24.83 6.06 0.80
N LYS A 298 24.93 6.29 2.12
CA LYS A 298 26.19 6.37 2.87
C LYS A 298 26.68 4.99 3.29
#